data_AF-A0A2M8P881-F1
#
_entry.id   AF-A0A2M8P881-F1
#
_cell.length_a   1.000
_cell.length_b   1.000
_cell.length_c   1.000
_cell.angle_alpha   90.00
_cell.angle_beta   90.00
_cell.angle_gamma   90.00
#
_symmetry.space_group_name_H-M   'P 1'
#
loop_
_entity.id
_entity.type
_entity.pdbx_description
1 polymer ?
#
loop_
_entity_poly.entity_id
_entity_poly.type
_entity_poly.pdbx_seq_one_letter_code
_entity_poly.pdbx_strand_id
1 'polypeptide(L)'
;VYPELFRAMLVPKAEELIMAPYRHQDDEEAAKVFFEKGMRQFFENARRYSHPDYPMTVFYAYKQQASVEIGDEALEDEDESALPSPNGDARASSGWETMLSGLIQAGFSVVGTYPMRTESR
;
A
#
# COMPACT_ATOMS: atom_id res chain seq x y z
N VAL A 1 -12.69 32.40 -17.30
CA VAL A 1 -12.60 31.23 -16.38
C VAL A 1 -12.05 31.75 -15.06
N TYR A 2 -12.62 31.38 -13.91
CA TYR A 2 -12.24 31.88 -12.57
C TYR A 2 -11.25 30.93 -11.86
N PRO A 3 -9.92 31.07 -12.05
CA PRO A 3 -8.92 30.14 -11.52
C PRO A 3 -8.93 29.99 -9.99
N GLU A 4 -9.42 30.99 -9.26
CA GLU A 4 -9.53 30.99 -7.80
C GLU A 4 -10.62 30.06 -7.26
N LEU A 5 -11.67 29.77 -8.03
CA LEU A 5 -12.73 28.82 -7.66
C LEU A 5 -12.40 27.37 -8.05
N PHE A 6 -11.42 27.17 -8.93
CA PHE A 6 -11.01 25.84 -9.42
C PHE A 6 -9.59 25.45 -8.98
N ARG A 7 -9.01 26.17 -8.01
CA ARG A 7 -7.69 25.84 -7.49
C ARG A 7 -7.82 24.67 -6.52
N ALA A 8 -7.37 23.48 -6.94
CA ALA A 8 -7.16 22.38 -6.01
C ALA A 8 -6.09 22.79 -5.00
N MET A 9 -6.37 22.67 -3.70
CA MET A 9 -5.29 22.69 -2.71
C MET A 9 -4.32 21.55 -3.08
N LEU A 10 -3.06 21.89 -3.29
CA LEU A 10 -2.03 20.89 -3.51
C LEU A 10 -1.93 20.04 -2.24
N VAL A 11 -2.12 18.73 -2.36
CA VAL A 11 -1.87 17.80 -1.26
C VAL A 11 -0.40 17.96 -0.85
N PRO A 12 -0.10 18.21 0.44
CA PRO A 12 1.28 18.31 0.90
C PRO A 12 2.02 16.99 0.63
N LYS A 13 2.94 16.99 -0.34
CA LYS A 13 3.70 15.78 -0.73
C LYS A 13 4.41 15.12 0.46
N ALA A 14 4.89 15.92 1.42
CA ALA A 14 5.62 15.43 2.59
C ALA A 14 4.76 14.57 3.54
N GLU A 15 3.43 14.73 3.51
CA GLU A 15 2.50 13.97 4.35
C GLU A 15 2.04 12.66 3.70
N GLU A 16 2.43 12.41 2.44
CA GLU A 16 2.13 11.15 1.76
C GLU A 16 2.88 9.99 2.44
N LEU A 17 2.11 9.00 2.88
CA LEU A 17 2.65 7.74 3.39
C LEU A 17 3.11 6.87 2.23
N ILE A 18 4.36 7.07 1.81
CA ILE A 18 5.04 6.25 0.81
C ILE A 18 6.39 5.77 1.35
N MET A 19 6.83 4.61 0.91
CA MET A 19 8.18 4.11 1.16
C MET A 19 9.12 4.66 0.07
N ALA A 20 9.72 5.82 0.34
CA ALA A 20 10.56 6.54 -0.62
C ALA A 20 11.91 6.94 0.01
N PRO A 21 12.98 6.14 -0.16
CA PRO A 21 14.27 6.35 0.50
C PRO A 21 14.84 7.76 0.31
N TYR A 22 14.69 8.35 -0.90
CA TYR A 22 15.13 9.71 -1.19
C TYR A 22 14.50 10.80 -0.30
N ARG A 23 13.34 10.54 0.32
CA ARG A 23 12.73 11.46 1.31
C ARG A 23 13.35 11.34 2.71
N HIS A 24 14.16 10.31 2.92
CA HIS A 24 14.78 9.92 4.17
C HIS A 24 16.31 9.83 4.05
N GLN A 25 16.93 10.72 3.26
CA GLN A 25 18.40 10.74 3.05
C GLN A 25 18.94 9.45 2.42
N ASP A 26 18.13 8.84 1.54
CA ASP A 26 18.42 7.56 0.88
C ASP A 26 18.55 6.37 1.86
N ASP A 27 17.96 6.49 3.06
CA ASP A 27 17.86 5.41 4.06
C ASP A 27 16.54 4.63 3.89
N GLU A 28 16.67 3.39 3.43
CA GLU A 28 15.55 2.48 3.19
C GLU A 28 14.84 2.05 4.49
N GLU A 29 15.59 1.75 5.55
CA GLU A 29 15.03 1.34 6.83
C GLU A 29 14.26 2.51 7.47
N ALA A 30 14.80 3.73 7.39
CA ALA A 30 14.08 4.91 7.86
C ALA A 30 12.78 5.16 7.07
N ALA A 31 12.80 4.97 5.74
CA ALA A 31 11.60 5.09 4.90
C ALA A 31 10.55 4.01 5.24
N LYS A 32 11.00 2.79 5.50
CA LYS A 32 10.12 1.68 5.92
C LYS A 32 9.49 1.93 7.27
N VAL A 33 10.28 2.31 8.28
CA VAL A 33 9.78 2.64 9.62
C VAL A 33 8.80 3.82 9.57
N PHE A 34 9.07 4.84 8.76
CA PHE A 34 8.14 5.95 8.53
C PHE A 34 6.81 5.46 7.96
N PHE A 35 6.85 4.62 6.92
CA PHE A 35 5.65 4.08 6.28
C PHE A 35 4.83 3.20 7.22
N GLU A 36 5.47 2.23 7.91
CA GLU A 36 4.79 1.32 8.85
C GLU A 36 4.15 2.08 10.02
N LYS A 37 4.90 2.99 10.65
CA LYS A 37 4.40 3.81 11.76
C LYS A 37 3.26 4.71 11.31
N GLY A 38 3.40 5.33 10.14
CA GLY A 38 2.39 6.20 9.56
C GLY A 38 1.10 5.45 9.24
N MET A 39 1.19 4.25 8.63
CA MET A 39 0.04 3.40 8.34
C MET A 39 -0.69 2.96 9.61
N ARG A 40 0.06 2.57 10.65
CA ARG A 40 -0.53 2.28 11.96
C ARG A 40 -1.25 3.49 12.56
N GLN A 41 -0.60 4.65 12.57
CA GLN A 41 -1.18 5.88 13.09
C GLN A 41 -2.45 6.28 12.34
N PHE A 42 -2.45 6.08 11.01
CA PHE A 42 -3.63 6.29 10.17
C PHE A 42 -4.79 5.41 10.64
N PHE A 43 -4.60 4.10 10.81
CA PHE A 43 -5.67 3.20 11.25
C PHE A 43 -6.11 3.45 12.69
N GLU A 44 -5.20 3.78 13.61
CA GLU A 44 -5.56 4.17 14.98
C GLU A 44 -6.48 5.41 14.99
N ASN A 45 -6.15 6.41 14.17
CA ASN A 45 -6.98 7.61 13.99
C ASN A 45 -8.31 7.26 13.33
N ALA A 46 -8.28 6.47 12.26
CA ALA A 46 -9.47 6.06 11.51
C ALA A 46 -10.45 5.30 12.42
N ARG A 47 -9.94 4.41 13.29
CA ARG A 47 -10.75 3.69 14.29
C ARG A 47 -11.42 4.64 15.27
N ARG A 48 -10.72 5.68 15.73
CA ARG A 48 -11.27 6.66 16.68
C ARG A 48 -12.50 7.40 16.13
N TYR A 49 -12.54 7.62 14.82
CA TYR A 49 -13.64 8.32 14.14
C TYR A 49 -14.64 7.38 13.47
N SER A 50 -14.38 6.07 13.46
CA SER A 50 -15.29 5.08 12.89
C SER A 50 -16.39 4.72 13.88
N HIS A 51 -17.60 4.54 13.37
CA HIS A 51 -18.74 4.09 14.18
C HIS A 51 -18.69 2.57 14.35
N PRO A 52 -18.90 2.02 15.56
CA PRO A 52 -18.77 0.58 15.82
C PRO A 52 -19.77 -0.28 15.03
N ASP A 53 -20.94 0.27 14.68
CA ASP A 53 -21.99 -0.48 13.97
C ASP A 53 -21.81 -0.52 12.44
N TYR A 54 -20.81 0.19 11.89
CA TYR A 54 -20.60 0.27 10.43
C TYR A 54 -19.17 -0.14 10.05
N PRO A 55 -18.99 -0.99 9.03
CA PRO A 55 -17.65 -1.39 8.61
C PRO A 55 -16.93 -0.24 7.90
N MET A 56 -15.60 -0.18 8.09
CA MET A 56 -14.71 0.60 7.24
C MET A 56 -14.37 -0.22 5.99
N THR A 57 -14.44 0.40 4.81
CA THR A 57 -13.99 -0.21 3.56
C THR A 57 -12.66 0.41 3.14
N VAL A 58 -11.65 -0.43 2.91
CA VAL A 58 -10.34 -0.02 2.39
C VAL A 58 -10.20 -0.55 0.97
N PHE A 59 -9.94 0.35 0.03
CA PHE A 59 -9.64 -0.02 -1.35
C PHE A 59 -8.13 -0.01 -1.53
N TYR A 60 -7.56 -1.18 -1.83
CA TYR A 60 -6.15 -1.34 -2.12
C TYR A 60 -5.98 -1.69 -3.59
N ALA A 61 -5.28 -0.82 -4.32
CA ALA A 61 -4.88 -1.08 -5.69
C ALA A 61 -3.41 -1.52 -5.70
N TYR A 62 -3.14 -2.62 -6.39
CA TYR A 62 -1.78 -3.08 -6.65
C TYR A 62 -1.62 -3.37 -8.13
N LYS A 63 -0.42 -3.11 -8.65
CA LYS A 63 -0.05 -3.50 -10.00
C LYS A 63 0.44 -4.94 -9.93
N GLN A 64 -0.27 -5.87 -10.57
CA GLN A 64 0.25 -7.22 -10.77
C GLN A 64 1.49 -7.11 -11.67
N GLN A 65 2.66 -7.46 -11.14
CA GLN A 65 3.76 -7.87 -12.01
C GLN A 65 3.34 -9.23 -12.61
N ALA A 66 3.45 -9.35 -13.93
CA ALA A 66 3.11 -10.58 -14.62
C ALA A 66 3.86 -11.73 -13.94
N SER A 67 3.13 -12.83 -13.69
CA SER A 67 3.75 -14.07 -13.25
C SER A 67 4.95 -14.35 -14.15
N VAL A 68 6.12 -14.47 -13.54
CA VAL A 68 7.31 -15.00 -14.21
C VAL A 68 6.91 -16.40 -14.67
N GLU A 69 6.52 -16.54 -15.94
CA GLU A 69 6.57 -17.83 -16.60
C GLU A 69 8.02 -18.28 -16.47
N ILE A 70 8.25 -19.46 -15.89
CA ILE A 70 9.57 -20.07 -15.80
C ILE A 70 9.99 -20.36 -17.24
N GLY A 71 10.62 -19.39 -17.87
CA GLY A 71 11.20 -19.43 -19.20
C GLY A 71 12.41 -18.52 -19.17
N ASP A 72 13.56 -19.09 -19.48
CA ASP A 72 14.88 -18.45 -19.50
C ASP A 72 14.80 -17.00 -20.00
N GLU A 73 15.07 -16.06 -19.09
CA GLU A 73 15.92 -14.89 -19.25
C GLU A 73 15.66 -13.95 -18.06
N ALA A 74 16.57 -13.99 -17.10
CA ALA A 74 16.62 -13.04 -16.00
C ALA A 74 16.85 -11.64 -16.58
N LEU A 75 15.80 -10.82 -16.59
CA LEU A 75 15.95 -9.38 -16.75
C LEU A 75 15.93 -8.76 -15.35
N GLU A 76 17.03 -8.07 -15.08
CA GLU A 76 17.36 -7.32 -13.87
C GLU A 76 16.34 -6.20 -13.68
N ASP A 77 15.32 -6.43 -12.85
CA ASP A 77 14.59 -5.37 -12.18
C ASP A 77 15.01 -5.39 -10.71
N GLU A 78 15.69 -4.33 -10.28
CA GLU A 78 16.16 -4.05 -8.91
C GLU A 78 14.96 -3.83 -7.96
N ASP A 79 14.20 -4.88 -7.64
CA ASP A 79 13.31 -4.92 -6.48
C ASP A 79 13.71 -6.14 -5.63
N GLU A 80 14.68 -5.91 -4.74
CA GLU A 80 15.19 -6.91 -3.80
C GLU A 80 14.06 -7.35 -2.84
N SER A 81 13.50 -8.54 -3.08
CA SER A 81 13.04 -9.50 -2.04
C SER A 81 12.29 -10.71 -2.58
N ALA A 82 12.22 -10.91 -3.91
CA ALA A 82 11.60 -12.10 -4.49
C ALA A 82 12.53 -13.34 -4.45
N LEU A 83 12.59 -14.05 -3.32
CA LEU A 83 12.97 -15.49 -3.35
C LEU A 83 11.94 -16.27 -4.19
N PRO A 84 12.10 -17.52 -4.63
CA PRO A 84 11.03 -18.28 -5.34
C PRO A 84 10.02 -18.91 -4.37
N SER A 85 8.72 -18.91 -4.68
CA SER A 85 7.70 -19.66 -3.92
C SER A 85 7.29 -20.85 -4.77
N PRO A 86 7.39 -22.09 -4.27
CA PRO A 86 7.21 -23.30 -5.09
C PRO A 86 5.76 -23.52 -5.59
N ASN A 87 4.79 -22.70 -5.18
CA ASN A 87 3.37 -22.94 -5.42
C ASN A 87 2.66 -21.96 -6.37
N GLY A 88 3.37 -21.04 -7.03
CA GLY A 88 2.77 -20.19 -8.09
C GLY A 88 1.71 -19.18 -7.62
N ASP A 89 1.55 -18.98 -6.31
CA ASP A 89 0.68 -17.93 -5.77
C ASP A 89 1.31 -16.55 -6.00
N ALA A 90 0.48 -15.58 -6.42
CA ALA A 90 0.86 -14.19 -6.54
C ALA A 90 1.44 -13.70 -5.19
N ARG A 91 2.74 -13.38 -5.16
CA ARG A 91 3.36 -12.83 -3.95
C ARG A 91 2.70 -11.50 -3.60
N ALA A 92 2.27 -11.37 -2.36
CA ALA A 92 1.83 -10.11 -1.80
C ALA A 92 2.97 -9.08 -1.87
N SER A 93 2.65 -7.85 -2.25
CA SER A 93 3.61 -6.74 -2.17
C SER A 93 3.92 -6.41 -0.71
N SER A 94 5.14 -5.93 -0.43
CA SER A 94 5.55 -5.44 0.92
C SER A 94 4.58 -4.39 1.49
N GLY A 95 3.98 -3.58 0.60
CA GLY A 95 2.95 -2.61 0.96
C GLY A 95 1.64 -3.23 1.45
N TRP A 96 1.19 -4.37 0.90
CA TRP A 96 -0.03 -5.06 1.32
C TRP A 96 0.11 -5.62 2.74
N GLU A 97 1.24 -6.25 3.03
CA GLU A 97 1.54 -6.79 4.35
C GLU A 97 1.59 -5.69 5.42
N THR A 98 2.25 -4.58 5.10
CA THR A 98 2.31 -3.40 5.99
C THR A 98 0.92 -2.84 6.27
N MET A 99 0.08 -2.71 5.24
CA MET A 99 -1.29 -2.22 5.39
C MET A 99 -2.11 -3.14 6.31
N LEU A 100 -2.09 -4.46 6.07
CA LEU A 100 -2.82 -5.42 6.90
C LEU A 100 -2.31 -5.44 8.34
N SER A 101 -0.98 -5.40 8.52
CA SER A 101 -0.36 -5.34 9.85
C SER A 101 -0.82 -4.10 10.61
N GLY A 102 -0.79 -2.92 9.98
CA GLY A 102 -1.29 -1.68 10.59
C GLY A 102 -2.78 -1.75 10.96
N LEU A 103 -3.61 -2.33 10.10
CA LEU A 103 -5.04 -2.51 10.33
C LEU A 103 -5.32 -3.40 11.56
N ILE A 104 -4.66 -4.56 11.62
CA ILE A 104 -4.82 -5.53 12.72
C ILE A 104 -4.29 -4.95 14.04
N GLN A 105 -3.11 -4.33 14.02
CA GLN A 105 -2.51 -3.72 15.21
C GLN A 105 -3.36 -2.56 15.76
N ALA A 106 -4.06 -1.83 14.90
CA ALA A 106 -5.01 -0.80 15.32
C ALA A 106 -6.31 -1.37 15.93
N GLY A 107 -6.51 -2.69 15.90
CA GLY A 107 -7.66 -3.37 16.49
C GLY A 107 -8.87 -3.50 15.56
N PHE A 108 -8.67 -3.41 14.24
CA PHE A 108 -9.67 -3.81 13.27
C PHE A 108 -9.62 -5.32 13.03
N SER A 109 -10.71 -5.86 12.50
CA SER A 109 -10.80 -7.22 11.96
C SER A 109 -11.26 -7.19 10.51
N VAL A 110 -10.75 -8.11 9.69
CA VAL A 110 -11.19 -8.25 8.30
C VAL A 110 -12.43 -9.12 8.28
N VAL A 111 -13.56 -8.53 7.90
CA VAL A 111 -14.86 -9.22 7.83
C VAL A 111 -15.20 -9.74 6.43
N GLY A 112 -14.50 -9.25 5.41
CA GLY A 112 -14.69 -9.67 4.03
C GLY A 112 -13.73 -8.97 3.08
N THR A 113 -13.53 -9.56 1.91
CA THR A 113 -12.70 -9.02 0.83
C THR A 113 -13.48 -9.06 -0.47
N TYR A 114 -13.51 -7.97 -1.22
CA TYR A 114 -14.21 -7.88 -2.51
C TYR A 114 -13.19 -7.75 -3.64
N PRO A 115 -12.99 -8.78 -4.47
CA PRO A 115 -12.08 -8.69 -5.60
C PRO A 115 -12.65 -7.74 -6.65
N MET A 116 -11.88 -6.73 -7.03
CA MET A 116 -12.26 -5.73 -8.04
C MET A 116 -11.24 -5.78 -9.18
N ARG A 117 -11.73 -5.89 -10.43
CA ARG A 117 -10.92 -5.78 -11.64
C ARG A 117 -11.27 -4.49 -12.35
N THR A 118 -10.26 -3.64 -12.57
CA THR A 118 -10.45 -2.32 -13.20
C THR A 118 -10.13 -2.30 -14.69
N GLU A 119 -9.63 -3.40 -15.26
CA GLU A 119 -9.47 -3.56 -16.71
C GLU A 119 -10.74 -4.15 -17.34
N SER A 120 -11.34 -3.41 -18.28
CA SER A 120 -12.37 -3.95 -19.17
C SER A 120 -11.71 -4.76 -20.28
N ARG A 121 -12.24 -5.96 -20.52
CA ARG A 121 -11.82 -6.88 -21.58
C ARG A 121 -12.20 -6.35 -22.98
#